data_AF-A0A9E6X048-F1
#
_entry.id   AF-A0A9E6X048-F1
#
_cell.length_a   1.000
_cell.length_b   1.000
_cell.length_c   1.000
_cell.angle_alpha   90.00
_cell.angle_beta   90.00
_cell.angle_gamma   90.00
#
_symmetry.space_group_name_H-M   'P 1'
#
loop_
_entity.id
_entity.type
_entity.pdbx_description
1 polymer ?
#
loop_
_entity_poly.entity_id
_entity_poly.type
_entity_poly.pdbx_seq_one_letter_code
_entity_poly.pdbx_strand_id
1 'polypeptide(L)'
;MFYGTITTLAGDETLELQSVEIVEDRILLRLRDFASAPGPRGTKQPLAVGTQWTLADHNGTSETLAEQAASGSGPFAGQVDIAFRIGRALAPAEELQLRSADRSIRFSF
;
A
#
# COMPACT_ATOMS: atom_id res chain seq x y z
N MET A 1 -15.87 -3.58 -9.92
CA MET A 1 -14.61 -4.24 -9.52
C MET A 1 -13.69 -4.17 -10.72
N PHE A 2 -12.69 -3.30 -10.68
CA PHE A 2 -11.69 -3.18 -11.74
C PHE A 2 -10.58 -4.18 -11.45
N TYR A 3 -10.35 -5.12 -12.36
CA TYR A 3 -9.21 -6.03 -12.32
C TYR A 3 -8.17 -5.47 -13.29
N GLY A 4 -7.25 -4.68 -12.76
CA GLY A 4 -6.12 -4.14 -13.48
C GLY A 4 -4.91 -5.07 -13.45
N THR A 5 -4.05 -4.99 -14.46
CA THR A 5 -2.73 -5.63 -14.37
C THR A 5 -1.81 -4.68 -13.62
N ILE A 6 -1.42 -5.05 -12.41
CA ILE A 6 -0.50 -4.23 -11.62
C ILE A 6 0.88 -4.31 -12.26
N THR A 7 1.37 -3.17 -12.72
CA THR A 7 2.75 -3.06 -13.20
C THR A 7 3.56 -2.29 -12.16
N THR A 8 4.39 -2.99 -11.39
CA THR A 8 5.35 -2.32 -10.50
C THR A 8 6.50 -1.75 -11.33
N LEU A 9 6.59 -0.41 -11.38
CA LEU A 9 7.57 0.31 -12.19
C LEU A 9 8.91 0.47 -11.47
N ALA A 10 8.87 0.57 -10.14
CA ALA A 10 10.02 0.57 -9.23
C ALA A 10 9.49 0.34 -7.80
N GLY A 11 10.21 -0.42 -6.98
CA GLY A 11 9.78 -0.79 -5.63
C GLY A 11 10.93 -1.04 -4.68
N ASP A 12 10.62 -1.07 -3.38
CA ASP A 12 11.50 -1.61 -2.33
C ASP A 12 11.58 -3.13 -2.50
N GLU A 13 12.79 -3.70 -2.49
CA GLU A 13 13.04 -5.14 -2.67
C GLU A 13 12.34 -6.02 -1.62
N THR A 14 11.96 -5.42 -0.50
CA THR A 14 11.27 -6.10 0.61
C THR A 14 9.77 -5.85 0.64
N LEU A 15 9.22 -5.01 -0.23
CA LEU A 15 7.81 -4.64 -0.23
C LEU A 15 7.19 -4.81 -1.63
N GLU A 16 6.20 -5.68 -1.71
CA GLU A 16 5.49 -6.01 -2.95
C GLU A 16 4.05 -5.49 -2.89
N LEU A 17 3.58 -4.89 -3.99
CA LEU A 17 2.16 -4.57 -4.18
C LEU A 17 1.46 -5.77 -4.81
N GLN A 18 0.54 -6.41 -4.06
CA GLN A 18 -0.15 -7.63 -4.48
C GLN A 18 -1.49 -7.37 -5.17
N SER A 19 -2.26 -6.39 -4.69
CA SER A 19 -3.54 -6.01 -5.29
C SER A 19 -3.82 -4.52 -5.15
N VAL A 20 -4.59 -3.99 -6.10
CA VAL A 20 -5.16 -2.65 -6.07
C VAL A 20 -6.65 -2.79 -6.37
N GLU A 21 -7.49 -2.23 -5.49
CA GLU A 21 -8.93 -2.28 -5.65
C GLU A 21 -9.53 -0.88 -5.41
N ILE A 22 -10.42 -0.45 -6.30
CA ILE A 22 -11.24 0.73 -6.08
C ILE A 22 -12.62 0.28 -5.61
N VAL A 23 -12.99 0.71 -4.40
CA VAL A 23 -14.29 0.42 -3.78
C VAL A 23 -14.87 1.73 -3.29
N GLU A 24 -16.04 2.11 -3.82
CA GLU A 24 -16.72 3.36 -3.49
C GLU A 24 -15.79 4.59 -3.69
N ASP A 25 -15.46 5.28 -2.60
CA ASP A 25 -14.59 6.44 -2.55
C ASP A 25 -13.18 6.09 -2.05
N ARG A 26 -12.73 4.84 -2.21
CA ARG A 26 -11.46 4.35 -1.65
C ARG A 26 -10.63 3.56 -2.64
N ILE A 27 -9.31 3.70 -2.50
CA ILE A 27 -8.32 2.81 -3.09
C ILE A 27 -7.78 1.95 -1.97
N LEU A 28 -7.93 0.64 -2.12
CA LEU A 28 -7.36 -0.37 -1.26
C LEU A 28 -6.14 -0.95 -1.94
N LEU A 29 -5.01 -0.94 -1.24
CA LEU A 29 -3.77 -1.57 -1.67
C LEU A 29 -3.46 -2.71 -0.71
N ARG A 30 -3.26 -3.91 -1.26
CA ARG A 30 -2.70 -5.02 -0.50
C ARG A 30 -1.21 -5.09 -0.76
N LEU A 31 -0.43 -4.96 0.30
CA LEU A 31 1.01 -5.08 0.28
C LEU A 31 1.44 -6.40 0.93
N ARG A 32 2.56 -6.93 0.49
CA ARG A 32 3.32 -7.94 1.22
C ARG A 32 4.69 -7.37 1.55
N ASP A 33 4.96 -7.27 2.85
CA ASP A 33 6.26 -6.88 3.36
C ASP A 33 6.99 -8.13 3.86
N PHE A 34 8.10 -8.43 3.18
CA PHE A 34 9.00 -9.52 3.52
C PHE A 34 9.95 -9.13 4.67
N ALA A 35 10.10 -7.84 4.96
CA ALA A 35 10.81 -7.38 6.14
C ALA A 35 9.88 -7.36 7.36
N SER A 36 10.42 -7.76 8.51
CA SER A 36 9.68 -7.74 9.78
C SER A 36 10.57 -7.37 10.96
N ALA A 37 9.97 -6.69 11.93
CA ALA A 37 10.58 -6.42 13.23
C ALA A 37 9.94 -7.28 14.32
N PRO A 38 10.63 -7.47 15.45
CA PRO A 38 10.02 -8.01 16.66
C PRO A 38 8.84 -7.13 17.13
N GLY A 39 7.68 -7.74 17.29
CA GLY A 39 6.48 -7.14 17.85
C GLY A 39 6.23 -7.54 19.31
N PRO A 40 5.11 -7.09 19.89
CA PRO A 40 4.75 -7.42 21.27
C PRO A 40 4.65 -8.93 21.48
N ARG A 41 5.12 -9.42 22.63
CA ARG A 41 5.01 -10.84 23.03
C ARG A 41 5.68 -11.83 22.05
N GLY A 42 6.71 -11.39 21.33
CA GLY A 42 7.51 -12.25 20.45
C GLY A 42 6.89 -12.53 19.08
N THR A 43 5.85 -11.80 18.68
CA THR A 43 5.33 -11.86 17.31
C THR A 43 6.29 -11.20 16.34
N LYS A 44 6.22 -11.55 15.05
CA LYS A 44 6.86 -10.76 13.98
C LYS A 44 5.83 -9.80 13.40
N GLN A 45 6.20 -8.54 13.20
CA GLN A 45 5.35 -7.53 12.62
C GLN A 45 5.99 -7.00 11.33
N PRO A 46 5.23 -6.94 10.21
CA PRO A 46 5.76 -6.35 8.99
C PRO A 46 6.14 -4.88 9.21
N LEU A 47 7.25 -4.42 8.64
CA LEU A 47 7.75 -3.05 8.85
C LEU A 47 6.80 -1.98 8.29
N ALA A 48 6.01 -2.33 7.28
CA ALA A 48 4.99 -1.47 6.67
C ALA A 48 3.84 -1.12 7.63
N VAL A 49 3.71 -1.83 8.77
CA VAL A 49 2.71 -1.53 9.79
C VAL A 49 3.16 -0.36 10.65
N GLY A 50 2.28 0.63 10.81
CA GLY A 50 2.60 1.88 11.51
C GLY A 50 3.39 2.88 10.65
N THR A 51 3.76 2.50 9.42
CA THR A 51 4.33 3.43 8.45
C THR A 51 3.28 4.45 8.01
N GLN A 52 3.66 5.73 8.03
CA GLN A 52 2.87 6.80 7.44
C GLN A 52 3.02 6.72 5.92
N TRP A 53 1.96 6.28 5.26
CA TRP A 53 1.91 6.17 3.81
C TRP A 53 1.21 7.39 3.18
N THR A 54 1.73 7.83 2.05
CA THR A 54 1.12 8.81 1.16
C THR A 54 0.94 8.19 -0.21
N LEU A 55 -0.25 8.35 -0.79
CA LEU A 55 -0.53 7.98 -2.17
C LEU A 55 -0.60 9.26 -3.00
N ALA A 56 0.20 9.35 -4.05
CA ALA A 56 0.23 10.50 -4.94
C ALA A 56 -0.05 10.10 -6.38
N ASP A 57 -0.71 10.97 -7.15
CA ASP A 57 -0.83 10.83 -8.60
C ASP A 57 0.23 11.67 -9.35
N HIS A 58 0.28 11.52 -10.66
CA HIS A 58 1.21 12.26 -11.52
C HIS A 58 1.01 13.78 -11.50
N ASN A 59 -0.17 14.27 -11.08
CA ASN A 59 -0.49 15.69 -10.97
C ASN A 59 0.00 16.30 -9.65
N GLY A 60 0.60 15.48 -8.77
CA GLY A 60 1.05 15.91 -7.45
C GLY A 60 -0.08 16.03 -6.42
N THR A 61 -1.30 15.57 -6.74
CA THR A 61 -2.33 15.38 -5.74
C THR A 61 -1.91 14.23 -4.84
N SER A 62 -2.06 14.38 -3.54
CA SER A 62 -1.70 13.33 -2.60
C SER A 62 -2.69 13.17 -1.46
N GLU A 63 -2.83 11.94 -1.00
CA GLU A 63 -3.72 11.53 0.08
C GLU A 63 -2.89 10.77 1.12
N THR A 64 -3.13 11.07 2.40
CA THR A 64 -2.50 10.33 3.49
C THR A 64 -3.32 9.09 3.83
N LEU A 65 -2.63 8.07 4.34
CA LEU A 65 -3.23 6.83 4.80
C LEU A 65 -4.47 7.08 5.66
N ALA A 66 -5.61 6.52 5.25
CA ALA A 66 -6.85 6.63 5.99
C ALA A 66 -7.01 5.47 6.98
N GLU A 67 -6.76 4.25 6.51
CA GLU A 67 -6.92 3.03 7.30
C GLU A 67 -5.82 2.02 6.97
N GLN A 68 -5.45 1.22 7.96
CA GLN A 68 -4.48 0.14 7.81
C GLN A 68 -4.90 -1.07 8.64
N ALA A 69 -4.77 -2.25 8.04
CA ALA A 69 -4.88 -3.53 8.71
C ALA A 69 -3.67 -4.40 8.34
N ALA A 70 -3.25 -5.28 9.25
CA ALA A 70 -2.12 -6.15 9.00
C ALA A 70 -2.34 -7.54 9.59
N SER A 71 -1.82 -8.54 8.90
CA SER A 71 -1.80 -9.91 9.40
C SER A 71 -0.39 -10.28 9.87
N GLY A 72 -0.27 -10.52 11.17
CA GLY A 72 1.00 -10.86 11.82
C GLY A 72 1.30 -12.36 11.91
N SER A 73 0.43 -13.25 11.42
CA SER A 73 0.60 -14.70 11.59
C SER A 73 -0.07 -15.54 10.50
N GLY A 74 0.33 -16.82 10.44
CA GLY A 74 -0.24 -17.79 9.51
C GLY A 74 0.19 -17.57 8.05
N PRO A 75 -0.56 -18.12 7.07
CA PRO A 75 -0.20 -18.02 5.65
C PRO A 75 -0.22 -16.58 5.12
N PHE A 76 -0.93 -15.69 5.81
CA PHE A 76 -1.08 -14.27 5.49
C PHE A 76 -0.09 -13.37 6.24
N ALA A 77 0.86 -13.95 6.99
CA ALA A 77 1.91 -13.18 7.63
C ALA A 77 2.66 -12.30 6.61
N GLY A 78 2.94 -11.05 7.00
CA GLY A 78 3.59 -10.08 6.12
C GLY A 78 2.59 -9.25 5.29
N GLN A 79 1.29 -9.61 5.26
CA GLN A 79 0.30 -8.83 4.53
C GLN A 79 -0.12 -7.58 5.31
N VAL A 80 -0.20 -6.48 4.57
CA VAL A 80 -0.65 -5.18 5.06
C VAL A 80 -1.64 -4.62 4.04
N ASP A 81 -2.89 -4.45 4.47
CA ASP A 81 -3.93 -3.80 3.70
C ASP A 81 -3.98 -2.34 4.11
N ILE A 82 -3.86 -1.43 3.14
CA ILE A 82 -3.95 0.01 3.36
C ILE A 82 -5.03 0.61 2.48
N ALA A 83 -5.72 1.63 3.01
CA ALA A 83 -6.76 2.33 2.27
C ALA A 83 -6.52 3.84 2.26
N PHE A 84 -6.76 4.43 1.10
CA PHE A 84 -6.76 5.88 0.87
C PHE A 84 -8.14 6.30 0.40
N ARG A 85 -8.57 7.50 0.79
CA ARG A 85 -9.78 8.09 0.22
C ARG A 85 -9.46 8.66 -1.15
N ILE A 86 -10.35 8.44 -2.11
CA ILE A 86 -10.35 9.11 -3.41
C ILE A 86 -11.07 10.44 -3.19
N GLY A 87 -10.29 11.46 -2.85
CA GLY A 87 -10.77 12.83 -2.96
C GLY A 87 -11.11 13.14 -4.43
N ARG A 88 -11.89 14.20 -4.66
CA ARG A 88 -12.25 14.66 -6.02
C ARG A 88 -11.06 14.97 -6.93
N ALA A 89 -9.88 15.15 -6.35
CA ALA A 89 -8.66 15.55 -7.03
C ALA A 89 -7.71 14.40 -7.35
N LEU A 90 -7.83 13.25 -6.67
CA LEU A 90 -6.95 12.10 -6.91
C LEU A 90 -7.42 11.40 -8.18
N ALA A 91 -6.54 11.24 -9.17
CA ALA A 91 -6.85 10.61 -10.44
C ALA A 91 -6.29 9.17 -10.51
N PRO A 92 -7.05 8.13 -10.10
CA PRO A 92 -6.55 6.75 -10.02
C PRO A 92 -6.46 6.03 -11.37
N ALA A 93 -6.89 6.66 -12.47
CA ALA A 93 -6.86 6.07 -13.81
C ALA A 93 -5.46 6.11 -14.47
N GLU A 94 -4.47 6.68 -13.79
CA GLU A 94 -3.11 6.88 -14.30
C GLU A 94 -2.07 6.27 -13.33
N GLU A 95 -0.79 6.63 -13.51
CA GLU A 95 0.27 6.21 -12.60
C GLU A 95 0.06 6.81 -11.19
N LEU A 96 0.15 5.93 -10.19
CA LEU A 96 0.16 6.26 -8.78
C LEU A 96 1.50 5.91 -8.14
N GLN A 97 1.87 6.71 -7.15
CA GLN A 97 3.06 6.50 -6.34
C GLN A 97 2.67 6.37 -4.87
N LEU A 98 2.87 5.19 -4.31
CA LEU A 98 2.85 4.96 -2.86
C LEU A 98 4.21 5.32 -2.27
N ARG A 99 4.25 6.10 -1.18
CA ARG A 99 5.48 6.60 -0.57
C ARG A 99 5.42 6.59 0.96
N SER A 100 6.56 6.32 1.58
CA SER A 100 6.87 6.60 2.98
C SER A 100 8.17 7.41 3.06
N ALA A 101 8.73 7.55 4.27
CA ALA A 101 10.02 8.21 4.49
C ALA A 101 11.18 7.52 3.75
N ASP A 102 11.13 6.19 3.63
CA ASP A 102 12.22 5.33 3.21
C ASP A 102 11.84 4.35 2.08
N ARG A 103 10.56 4.28 1.71
CA ARG A 103 10.03 3.34 0.73
C ARG A 103 9.19 4.04 -0.32
N SER A 104 9.21 3.50 -1.54
CA SER A 104 8.29 3.95 -2.59
C SER A 104 8.00 2.84 -3.58
N ILE A 105 6.73 2.77 -4.00
CA ILE A 105 6.26 1.90 -5.08
C ILE A 105 5.53 2.78 -6.10
N ARG A 106 5.92 2.65 -7.38
CA ARG A 106 5.18 3.23 -8.52
C ARG A 106 4.40 2.15 -9.24
N PHE A 107 3.14 2.42 -9.56
CA PHE A 107 2.25 1.45 -10.17
C PHE A 107 1.13 2.09 -11.00
N SER A 108 0.58 1.32 -11.91
CA SER A 108 -0.66 1.58 -12.65
C SER A 108 -1.47 0.28 -12.74
N PHE A 109 -2.78 0.38 -13.00
CA PHE A 109 -3.70 -0.77 -12.99
C PHE A 109 -4.90 -0.56 -13.91
#